data_AF-A0A6J4RIS4-F1
#
_entry.id   AF-A0A6J4RIS4-F1
#
_cell.length_a   1.000
_cell.length_b   1.000
_cell.length_c   1.000
_cell.angle_alpha   90.00
_cell.angle_beta   90.00
_cell.angle_gamma   90.00
#
_symmetry.space_group_name_H-M   'P 1'
#
loop_
_entity.id
_entity.type
_entity.pdbx_description
1 polymer ?
#
loop_
_entity_poly.entity_id
_entity_poly.type
_entity_poly.pdbx_seq_one_letter_code
_entity_poly.pdbx_strand_id
1 'polypeptide(L)'
;MTRQGDPSAAAPSLAAVPETPACPACRSTLLHPQRLRPGDAPETTVDLRCAECSEWTHGTYAPSELAELDRERLAGRLALVQAYELCVSQSMERFADSFGDALRRDLLGPDDFAPHRTR
;
A
#
# COMPACT_ATOMS: atom_id res chain seq x y z
N MET A 1 3.13 -45.03 -49.01
CA MET A 1 4.24 -44.66 -48.11
C MET A 1 4.16 -43.16 -47.89
N THR A 2 3.49 -42.71 -46.84
CA THR A 2 3.33 -41.29 -46.51
C THR A 2 3.39 -41.21 -44.98
N ARG A 3 4.50 -40.68 -44.44
CA ARG A 3 4.62 -40.35 -43.02
C ARG A 3 4.23 -38.88 -42.87
N GLN A 4 3.02 -38.65 -42.38
CA GLN A 4 2.57 -37.36 -41.86
C GLN A 4 3.39 -37.09 -40.59
N GLY A 5 4.14 -35.97 -40.55
CA GLY A 5 4.79 -35.48 -39.35
C GLY A 5 3.77 -34.79 -38.45
N ASP A 6 3.79 -35.14 -37.17
CA ASP A 6 2.95 -34.55 -36.13
C ASP A 6 3.18 -33.03 -36.00
N PRO A 7 2.12 -32.23 -35.74
CA PRO A 7 2.29 -30.84 -35.36
C PRO A 7 2.84 -30.80 -33.93
N SER A 8 4.10 -30.39 -33.82
CA SER A 8 4.78 -30.09 -32.56
C SER A 8 3.93 -29.10 -31.75
N ALA A 9 3.33 -29.61 -30.67
CA ALA A 9 2.61 -28.81 -29.69
C ALA A 9 3.54 -27.71 -29.16
N ALA A 10 3.18 -26.45 -29.42
CA ALA A 10 3.84 -25.31 -28.82
C ALA A 10 3.71 -25.42 -27.29
N ALA A 11 4.84 -25.44 -26.60
CA ALA A 11 4.87 -25.38 -25.15
C ALA A 11 4.10 -24.14 -24.66
N PRO A 12 3.36 -24.21 -23.54
CA PRO A 12 2.74 -23.03 -22.97
C PRO A 12 3.82 -22.03 -22.62
N SER A 13 3.78 -20.85 -23.26
CA SER A 13 4.59 -19.71 -22.88
C SER A 13 4.30 -19.42 -21.42
N LEU A 14 5.31 -19.53 -20.56
CA LEU A 14 5.24 -19.01 -19.19
C LEU A 14 4.83 -17.54 -19.34
N ALA A 15 3.59 -17.21 -18.97
CA ALA A 15 3.13 -15.84 -19.00
C ALA A 15 4.07 -15.02 -18.10
N ALA A 16 4.68 -13.98 -18.67
CA ALA A 16 5.53 -13.07 -17.90
C ALA A 16 4.71 -12.50 -16.75
N VAL A 17 5.19 -12.68 -15.51
CA VAL A 17 4.61 -12.01 -14.36
C VAL A 17 4.82 -10.51 -14.59
N PRO A 18 3.78 -9.68 -14.60
CA PRO A 18 3.96 -8.24 -14.76
C PRO A 18 4.85 -7.73 -13.63
N GLU A 19 5.94 -7.04 -13.99
CA GLU A 19 6.84 -6.46 -13.00
C GLU A 19 6.19 -5.21 -12.38
N THR A 20 6.19 -5.13 -11.05
CA THR A 20 5.69 -3.94 -10.37
C THR A 20 6.65 -2.76 -10.59
N PRO A 21 6.14 -1.61 -11.06
CA PRO A 21 6.99 -0.44 -11.27
C PRO A 21 7.59 0.08 -9.97
N ALA A 22 8.86 0.51 -10.03
CA ALA A 22 9.59 1.10 -8.91
C ALA A 22 9.94 2.57 -9.17
N CYS A 23 10.05 3.36 -8.10
CA CYS A 23 10.44 4.76 -8.19
C CYS A 23 11.87 4.90 -8.73
N PRO A 24 12.11 5.73 -9.77
CA PRO A 24 13.46 5.91 -10.30
C PRO A 24 14.42 6.62 -9.33
N ALA A 25 13.89 7.38 -8.36
CA ALA A 25 14.70 8.13 -7.40
C ALA A 25 15.13 7.28 -6.19
N CYS A 26 14.18 6.57 -5.55
CA CYS A 26 14.44 5.85 -4.30
C CYS A 26 14.25 4.33 -4.40
N ARG A 27 13.87 3.81 -5.59
CA ARG A 27 13.60 2.39 -5.86
C ARG A 27 12.45 1.77 -5.05
N SER A 28 11.66 2.58 -4.37
CA SER A 28 10.46 2.13 -3.67
C SER A 28 9.40 1.65 -4.67
N THR A 29 8.75 0.52 -4.37
CA THR A 29 7.58 0.01 -5.11
C THR A 29 6.28 0.70 -4.68
N LEU A 30 6.31 1.58 -3.67
CA LEU A 30 5.14 2.30 -3.16
C LEU A 30 4.80 3.51 -4.04
N LEU A 31 4.42 3.23 -5.28
CA LEU A 31 3.95 4.23 -6.24
C LEU A 31 2.43 4.40 -6.13
N HIS A 32 1.99 5.65 -6.02
CA HIS A 32 0.58 6.01 -5.94
C HIS A 32 0.10 6.63 -7.25
N PRO A 33 -0.73 5.92 -8.03
CA PRO A 33 -1.56 6.50 -9.09
C PRO A 33 -2.28 7.75 -8.63
N GLN A 34 -2.01 8.85 -9.31
CA GLN A 34 -2.64 10.15 -9.13
C GLN A 34 -3.64 10.44 -10.25
N ARG A 35 -3.32 10.04 -11.48
CA ARG A 35 -4.15 10.25 -12.66
C ARG A 35 -3.94 9.13 -13.66
N LEU A 36 -5.04 8.57 -14.15
CA LEU A 36 -5.04 7.62 -15.27
C LEU A 36 -5.51 8.35 -16.53
N ARG A 37 -4.78 8.15 -17.62
CA ARG A 37 -5.08 8.70 -18.93
C ARG A 37 -5.16 7.53 -19.93
N PRO A 38 -6.31 7.32 -20.59
CA PRO A 38 -6.39 6.28 -21.62
C PRO A 38 -5.37 6.58 -22.71
N GLY A 39 -4.57 5.57 -23.07
CA GLY A 39 -3.69 5.62 -24.23
C GLY A 39 -4.41 5.15 -25.50
N ASP A 40 -3.67 5.04 -26.59
CA ASP A 40 -4.19 4.64 -27.92
C ASP A 40 -4.51 3.12 -28.05
N ALA A 41 -4.52 2.41 -26.91
CA ALA A 41 -4.80 0.99 -26.67
C ALA A 41 -3.61 0.01 -26.88
N PRO A 42 -3.52 -1.07 -26.05
CA PRO A 42 -4.26 -1.38 -24.82
C PRO A 42 -3.65 -0.72 -23.56
N GLU A 43 -2.66 0.14 -23.73
CA GLU A 43 -1.89 0.70 -22.63
C GLU A 43 -2.54 1.96 -22.04
N THR A 44 -2.33 2.17 -20.75
CA THR A 44 -2.81 3.35 -20.01
C THR A 44 -1.63 4.13 -19.49
N THR A 45 -1.60 5.43 -19.78
CA THR A 45 -0.60 6.34 -19.22
C THR A 45 -1.03 6.74 -17.82
N VAL A 46 -0.15 6.55 -16.84
CA VAL A 46 -0.44 6.84 -15.43
C VAL A 46 0.60 7.79 -14.86
N ASP A 47 0.10 8.85 -14.22
CA ASP A 47 0.91 9.72 -13.38
C ASP A 47 0.96 9.11 -11.97
N LEU A 48 2.17 8.85 -11.51
CA LEU A 48 2.47 8.18 -10.25
C LEU A 48 3.24 9.15 -9.34
N ARG A 49 2.96 9.07 -8.04
CA ARG A 49 3.73 9.77 -7.00
C ARG A 49 4.30 8.75 -6.02
N CYS A 50 5.59 8.81 -5.74
CA CYS A 50 6.20 7.95 -4.74
C CYS A 50 5.75 8.35 -3.33
N ALA A 51 5.29 7.39 -2.51
CA ALA A 51 4.94 7.64 -1.11
C ALA A 51 6.15 7.93 -0.23
N GLU A 52 7.34 7.43 -0.60
CA GLU A 52 8.56 7.59 0.19
C GLU A 52 9.24 8.94 -0.06
N CYS A 53 9.62 9.22 -1.30
CA CYS A 53 10.39 10.43 -1.63
C CYS A 53 9.54 11.57 -2.23
N SER A 54 8.22 11.37 -2.39
CA SER A 54 7.30 12.33 -3.03
C SER A 54 7.59 12.66 -4.49
N GLU A 55 8.56 12.00 -5.14
CA GLU A 55 8.90 12.24 -6.55
C GLU A 55 7.73 11.86 -7.47
N TRP A 56 7.55 12.64 -8.52
CA TRP A 56 6.57 12.36 -9.57
C TRP A 56 7.22 11.56 -10.69
N THR A 57 6.52 10.53 -11.16
CA THR A 57 6.92 9.78 -12.34
C THR A 57 5.69 9.52 -13.21
N HIS A 58 5.92 9.27 -14.48
CA HIS A 58 4.88 8.87 -15.42
C HIS A 58 5.32 7.60 -16.14
N GLY A 59 4.37 6.77 -16.51
CA GLY A 59 4.64 5.54 -17.23
C GLY A 59 3.42 5.08 -18.01
N THR A 60 3.67 4.27 -19.02
CA THR A 60 2.63 3.63 -19.81
C THR A 60 2.60 2.17 -19.38
N TYR A 61 1.43 1.70 -18.96
CA TYR A 61 1.26 0.40 -18.34
C TYR A 61 0.17 -0.42 -19.03
N ALA A 62 0.42 -1.71 -19.17
CA ALA A 62 -0.59 -2.67 -19.54
C ALA A 62 -1.64 -2.83 -18.42
N PRO A 63 -2.87 -3.26 -18.74
CA PRO A 63 -3.91 -3.51 -17.74
C PRO A 63 -3.48 -4.49 -16.63
N SER A 64 -2.65 -5.49 -16.96
CA SER A 64 -2.11 -6.45 -16.00
C SER A 64 -1.15 -5.83 -15.00
N GLU A 65 -0.32 -4.87 -15.42
CA GLU A 65 0.63 -4.16 -14.55
C GLU A 65 -0.10 -3.21 -13.59
N LEU A 66 -1.16 -2.55 -14.06
CA LEU A 66 -2.00 -1.72 -13.20
C LEU A 66 -2.78 -2.55 -12.18
N ALA A 67 -3.24 -3.74 -12.56
CA ALA A 67 -3.87 -4.67 -11.63
C ALA A 67 -2.90 -5.18 -10.55
N GLU A 68 -1.64 -5.44 -10.93
CA GLU A 68 -0.56 -5.78 -9.99
C GLU A 68 -0.31 -4.65 -8.99
N LEU A 69 -0.12 -3.43 -9.50
CA LEU A 69 0.11 -2.24 -8.69
C LEU A 69 -1.04 -1.97 -7.72
N ASP A 70 -2.30 -2.11 -8.15
CA ASP A 70 -3.46 -1.91 -7.26
C ASP A 70 -3.51 -2.97 -6.16
N ARG A 71 -3.20 -4.23 -6.47
CA ARG A 71 -3.17 -5.32 -5.49
C ARG A 71 -2.10 -5.10 -4.43
N GLU A 72 -0.89 -4.71 -4.81
CA GLU A 72 0.17 -4.40 -3.86
C GLU A 72 -0.21 -3.23 -2.94
N ARG A 73 -0.81 -2.18 -3.50
CA ARG A 73 -1.28 -1.02 -2.73
C ARG A 73 -2.41 -1.38 -1.77
N LEU A 74 -3.33 -2.25 -2.19
CA LEU A 74 -4.38 -2.79 -1.32
C LEU A 74 -3.75 -3.59 -0.16
N ALA A 75 -2.81 -4.48 -0.45
CA ALA A 75 -2.11 -5.26 0.57
C ALA A 75 -1.38 -4.36 1.57
N GLY A 76 -0.65 -3.36 1.09
CA GLY A 76 0.04 -2.37 1.94
C GLY A 76 -0.93 -1.58 2.81
N ARG A 77 -2.07 -1.13 2.26
CA ARG A 77 -3.09 -0.41 3.03
C ARG A 77 -3.68 -1.28 4.14
N LEU A 78 -3.98 -2.55 3.86
CA LEU A 78 -4.50 -3.47 4.87
C LEU A 78 -3.49 -3.72 5.98
N ALA A 79 -2.21 -3.90 5.63
CA ALA A 79 -1.14 -4.06 6.61
C ALA A 79 -0.98 -2.81 7.51
N LEU A 80 -1.06 -1.61 6.93
CA LEU A 80 -1.01 -0.36 7.69
C LEU A 80 -2.18 -0.21 8.67
N VAL A 81 -3.41 -0.51 8.22
CA VAL A 81 -4.61 -0.45 9.08
C VAL A 81 -4.48 -1.45 10.24
N GLN A 82 -4.08 -2.68 9.94
CA GLN A 82 -3.89 -3.71 10.97
C GLN A 82 -2.82 -3.30 12.00
N ALA A 83 -1.68 -2.78 11.54
CA ALA A 83 -0.62 -2.32 12.43
C ALA A 83 -1.07 -1.12 13.29
N TYR A 84 -1.84 -0.20 12.70
CA TYR A 84 -2.43 0.93 13.42
C TYR A 84 -3.40 0.46 14.51
N GLU A 85 -4.35 -0.41 14.18
CA GLU A 85 -5.33 -0.94 15.14
C GLU A 85 -4.65 -1.66 16.31
N LEU A 86 -3.64 -2.49 16.02
CA LEU A 86 -2.84 -3.16 17.03
C LEU A 86 -2.12 -2.15 17.95
N CYS A 87 -1.48 -1.14 17.36
CA CYS A 87 -0.78 -0.11 18.12
C CYS A 87 -1.73 0.70 19.01
N VAL A 88 -2.91 1.04 18.51
CA VAL A 88 -3.96 1.74 19.27
C VAL A 88 -4.43 0.88 20.43
N SER A 89 -4.75 -0.40 20.21
CA SER A 89 -5.19 -1.31 21.28
C SER A 89 -4.17 -1.36 22.41
N GLN A 90 -2.90 -1.62 22.06
CA GLN A 90 -1.82 -1.71 23.05
C GLN A 90 -1.57 -0.39 23.77
N SER A 91 -1.73 0.75 23.08
CA SER A 91 -1.58 2.07 23.69
C SER A 91 -2.71 2.36 24.66
N MET A 92 -3.95 1.98 24.33
CA MET A 92 -5.11 2.13 25.19
C MET A 92 -5.05 1.22 26.42
N GLU A 93 -4.57 -0.02 26.26
CA GLU A 93 -4.32 -0.94 27.38
C GLU A 93 -3.30 -0.33 28.35
N ARG A 94 -2.14 0.11 27.84
CA ARG A 94 -1.11 0.78 28.66
C ARG A 94 -1.64 2.04 29.33
N PHE A 95 -2.46 2.81 28.64
CA PHE A 95 -3.10 3.99 29.21
C PHE A 95 -4.05 3.60 30.34
N ALA A 96 -4.92 2.60 30.15
CA ALA A 96 -5.86 2.14 31.16
C ALA A 96 -5.14 1.64 32.42
N ASP A 97 -4.05 0.89 32.27
CA ASP A 97 -3.23 0.43 33.40
C ASP A 97 -2.64 1.62 34.18
N SER A 98 -2.01 2.55 33.47
CA SER A 98 -1.38 3.73 34.05
C SER A 98 -2.41 4.63 34.75
N PHE A 99 -3.56 4.83 34.12
CA PHE A 99 -4.66 5.62 34.65
C PHE A 99 -5.28 4.96 35.88
N GLY A 100 -5.50 3.65 35.85
CA GLY A 100 -5.97 2.88 37.00
C GLY A 100 -5.01 2.95 38.19
N ASP A 101 -3.70 2.90 37.94
CA ASP A 101 -2.68 3.11 38.97
C ASP A 101 -2.74 4.52 39.56
N ALA A 102 -2.91 5.54 38.72
CA ALA A 102 -3.02 6.92 39.18
C ALA A 102 -4.26 7.12 40.06
N LEU A 103 -5.41 6.56 39.68
CA LEU A 103 -6.62 6.58 40.50
C LEU A 103 -6.42 5.88 41.85
N ARG A 104 -5.84 4.67 41.85
CA ARG A 104 -5.59 3.91 43.09
C ARG A 104 -4.67 4.64 44.07
N ARG A 105 -3.75 5.46 43.55
CA ARG A 105 -2.78 6.22 44.32
C ARG A 105 -3.24 7.66 44.61
N ASP A 106 -4.48 7.99 44.25
CA ASP A 106 -5.05 9.33 44.40
C ASP A 106 -4.17 10.44 43.76
N LEU A 107 -3.57 10.12 42.61
CA LEU A 107 -2.68 11.03 41.87
C LEU A 107 -3.44 11.93 40.89
N LEU A 108 -4.76 11.79 40.79
CA LEU A 108 -5.62 12.56 39.90
C LEU A 108 -6.65 13.33 40.73
N GLY A 109 -6.66 14.64 40.58
CA GLY A 109 -7.63 15.54 41.17
C GLY A 109 -8.65 16.07 40.14
N PRO A 110 -9.68 16.79 40.59
CA PRO A 110 -10.66 17.43 39.70
C PRO A 110 -10.02 18.40 38.70
N ASP A 111 -8.90 19.03 39.08
CA ASP A 111 -8.19 20.00 38.25
C ASP A 111 -7.55 19.36 37.02
N ASP A 112 -7.20 18.07 37.06
CA ASP A 112 -6.62 17.34 35.92
C ASP A 112 -7.62 17.17 34.76
N PHE A 113 -8.91 17.35 35.03
CA PHE A 113 -9.98 17.30 34.03
C PHE A 113 -10.48 18.69 33.60
N ALA A 114 -9.89 19.76 34.14
CA ALA A 114 -10.29 21.11 33.80
C ALA A 114 -9.98 21.41 32.31
N PRO A 115 -10.90 22.09 31.59
CA PRO A 115 -10.68 22.46 30.19
C PRO A 115 -9.39 23.27 30.07
N HIS A 116 -8.50 22.84 29.18
CA HIS A 116 -7.29 23.61 28.88
C HIS A 116 -7.68 24.90 28.16
N ARG A 117 -7.44 26.04 28.80
CA ARG A 117 -7.60 27.35 28.17
C ARG A 117 -6.39 27.59 27.25
N THR A 118 -6.55 27.28 25.98
CA THR A 118 -5.64 27.73 24.93
C THR A 118 -5.64 29.26 24.89
N ARG A 119 -4.45 29.85 25.03
CA ARG A 119 -4.21 31.30 24.96
C ARG A 119 -3.81 31.70 23.54
#